data_AF-A0A7X7D3D3-F1
#
_entry.id   AF-A0A7X7D3D3-F1
#
_cell.length_a   1.000
_cell.length_b   1.000
_cell.length_c   1.000
_cell.angle_alpha   90.00
_cell.angle_beta   90.00
_cell.angle_gamma   90.00
#
_symmetry.space_group_name_H-M   'P 1'
#
loop_
_entity.id
_entity.type
_entity.pdbx_description
1 polymer ?
#
loop_
_entity_poly.entity_id
_entity_poly.type
_entity_poly.pdbx_seq_one_letter_code
_entity_poly.pdbx_strand_id
1 'polypeptide(L)'
;ASGTSGGTLAPLLLISGCFGTLVGTAVNEVAPGVDVSPGAFALVAMAATFGAAIGATFTAIVFLFELTRDYDIILPLMLASVLAELVSSALLTDTLMTEKLTRRGLNVVGDYRADVLASARVSDVMTSEVDTLPSTTTVGDAKDRFSHGPHGAFPVVDANGRCLAMVARVDLLTRDAPDDAAILVIASTDVLSIEPTDSVLDALELIVDEGVGHLPVIDDGRLVGIVTRSDVFRVRGDQFEHERVQPGSYPVPRLPWRRPAARAAHRDRRSPEPEARPVRHYLIIANQTLGGPELVAATRRRMEAGPCHFHVVVPATRAPDLFTRVIDAYVGEPSEAELDEAAVEARARLDSTIGRLRGLGADADGEVGIADPVQAAIDALGRVPCDEILVSTLPAGISQWLRMDLPHQLERAVKAPVTHVEGPAPGEV
;
A
#
# COMPACT_ATOMS: atom_id res chain seq x y z
N ALA A 1 -3.07 27.40 12.69
CA ALA A 1 -1.94 28.32 12.92
C ALA A 1 -1.88 28.86 14.37
N SER A 2 -2.97 29.06 15.11
CA SER A 2 -2.93 29.61 16.48
C SER A 2 -2.86 28.59 17.63
N GLY A 3 -3.11 27.29 17.37
CA GLY A 3 -3.17 26.27 18.43
C GLY A 3 -4.39 26.37 19.36
N THR A 4 -5.26 27.35 19.16
CA THR A 4 -6.50 27.57 19.93
C THR A 4 -7.72 26.97 19.19
N SER A 5 -8.74 26.54 19.96
CA SER A 5 -10.02 26.07 19.42
C SER A 5 -10.87 27.23 18.89
N GLY A 6 -10.52 27.74 17.70
CA GLY A 6 -11.32 28.73 16.97
C GLY A 6 -12.21 28.09 15.91
N GLY A 7 -13.48 28.50 15.85
CA GLY A 7 -14.38 28.15 14.74
C GLY A 7 -14.03 28.94 13.47
N THR A 8 -14.00 28.27 12.31
CA THR A 8 -13.66 28.88 11.01
C THR A 8 -14.88 29.41 10.25
N LEU A 9 -16.09 29.08 10.71
CA LEU A 9 -17.34 29.36 10.00
C LEU A 9 -17.74 30.83 10.02
N ALA A 10 -17.66 31.48 11.18
CA ALA A 10 -18.05 32.90 11.30
C ALA A 10 -17.16 33.83 10.46
N PRO A 11 -15.81 33.69 10.45
CA PRO A 11 -14.96 34.45 9.54
C PRO A 11 -15.27 34.21 8.06
N LEU A 12 -15.52 32.96 7.66
CA LEU A 12 -15.87 32.59 6.29
C LEU A 12 -17.15 33.30 5.83
N LEU A 13 -18.20 33.25 6.65
CA LEU A 13 -19.48 33.89 6.38
C LEU A 13 -19.33 35.42 6.28
N LEU A 14 -18.54 36.03 7.16
CA LEU A 14 -18.30 37.47 7.13
C LEU A 14 -17.59 37.90 5.83
N ILE A 15 -16.52 37.21 5.45
CA ILE A 15 -15.77 37.51 4.22
C ILE A 15 -16.67 37.36 2.99
N SER A 16 -17.44 36.28 2.96
CA SER A 16 -18.35 35.97 1.84
C SER A 16 -19.49 36.96 1.73
N GLY A 17 -20.07 37.38 2.87
CA GLY A 17 -21.12 38.40 2.90
C GLY A 17 -20.62 39.77 2.44
N CYS A 18 -19.41 40.16 2.85
CA CYS A 18 -18.76 41.38 2.36
C CYS A 18 -18.54 41.32 0.84
N PHE A 19 -18.05 40.19 0.34
CA PHE A 19 -17.84 39.98 -1.09
C PHE A 19 -19.15 40.03 -1.88
N GLY A 20 -20.20 39.34 -1.41
CA GLY A 20 -21.51 39.37 -2.06
C GLY A 20 -22.12 40.78 -2.08
N THR A 21 -22.02 41.50 -0.97
CA THR A 21 -22.47 42.91 -0.91
C THR A 21 -21.73 43.76 -1.94
N LEU A 22 -20.41 43.63 -2.03
CA LEU A 22 -19.58 44.35 -2.99
C LEU A 22 -20.02 44.06 -4.44
N VAL A 23 -20.27 42.79 -4.77
CA VAL A 23 -20.77 42.39 -6.09
C VAL A 23 -22.13 43.01 -6.37
N GLY A 24 -23.08 42.92 -5.43
CA GLY A 24 -24.42 43.50 -5.58
C GLY A 24 -24.39 45.01 -5.80
N THR A 25 -23.54 45.74 -5.05
CA THR A 25 -23.37 47.18 -5.24
C THR A 25 -22.74 47.51 -6.60
N ALA A 26 -21.72 46.75 -7.02
CA ALA A 26 -21.07 46.97 -8.31
C ALA A 26 -22.02 46.73 -9.50
N VAL A 27 -22.94 45.76 -9.38
CA VAL A 27 -23.98 45.53 -10.40
C VAL A 27 -24.87 46.76 -10.58
N ASN A 28 -25.28 47.40 -9.48
CA ASN A 28 -26.09 48.61 -9.53
C ASN A 28 -25.33 49.81 -10.12
N GLU A 29 -24.01 49.89 -9.92
CA GLU A 29 -23.18 50.95 -10.54
C GLU A 29 -22.99 50.73 -12.04
N VAL A 30 -22.78 49.49 -12.47
CA VAL A 30 -22.52 49.16 -13.89
C VAL A 30 -23.82 49.14 -14.72
N ALA A 31 -24.94 48.72 -14.12
CA ALA A 31 -26.24 48.65 -14.76
C ALA A 31 -27.31 49.42 -13.94
N PRO A 32 -27.25 50.76 -13.94
CA PRO A 32 -28.22 51.60 -13.24
C PRO A 32 -29.60 51.44 -13.91
N GLY A 33 -30.43 50.57 -13.33
CA GLY A 33 -31.74 50.20 -13.86
C GLY A 33 -32.23 48.81 -13.43
N VAL A 34 -31.32 47.94 -12.95
CA VAL A 34 -31.67 46.60 -12.44
C VAL A 34 -32.12 46.65 -10.97
N ASP A 35 -31.67 47.67 -10.20
CA ASP A 35 -32.01 47.92 -8.79
C ASP A 35 -32.00 46.65 -7.91
N VAL A 36 -30.86 45.96 -7.91
CA VAL A 36 -30.71 44.73 -7.11
C VAL A 36 -30.47 45.04 -5.64
N SER A 37 -31.01 44.20 -4.74
CA SER A 37 -30.73 44.29 -3.31
C SER A 37 -29.31 43.77 -3.00
N PRO A 38 -28.38 44.60 -2.49
CA PRO A 38 -27.04 44.13 -2.10
C PRO A 38 -27.09 43.08 -0.99
N GLY A 39 -28.11 43.13 -0.12
CA GLY A 39 -28.32 42.15 0.93
C GLY A 39 -28.62 40.74 0.38
N ALA A 40 -29.38 40.64 -0.71
CA ALA A 40 -29.65 39.34 -1.34
C ALA A 40 -28.37 38.71 -1.90
N PHE A 41 -27.49 39.51 -2.51
CA PHE A 41 -26.19 39.05 -3.00
C PHE A 41 -25.26 38.61 -1.87
N ALA A 42 -25.28 39.32 -0.72
CA ALA A 42 -24.53 38.92 0.47
C ALA A 42 -24.95 37.53 0.96
N LEU A 43 -26.26 37.28 1.06
CA LEU A 43 -26.82 36.01 1.52
C LEU A 43 -26.50 34.86 0.54
N VAL A 44 -26.66 35.10 -0.76
CA VAL A 44 -26.32 34.11 -1.78
C VAL A 44 -24.83 33.74 -1.72
N ALA A 45 -23.94 34.73 -1.60
CA ALA A 45 -22.50 34.49 -1.48
C ALA A 45 -22.14 33.71 -0.20
N MET A 46 -22.78 34.05 0.92
CA MET A 46 -22.62 33.33 2.19
C MET A 46 -23.05 31.86 2.08
N ALA A 47 -24.20 31.58 1.47
CA ALA A 47 -24.68 30.21 1.30
C ALA A 47 -23.78 29.39 0.38
N ALA A 48 -23.37 29.99 -0.74
CA ALA A 48 -22.57 29.32 -1.73
C ALA A 48 -21.20 28.88 -1.19
N THR A 49 -20.50 29.78 -0.49
CA THR A 49 -19.20 29.47 0.09
C THR A 49 -19.30 28.56 1.31
N PHE A 50 -20.34 28.73 2.13
CA PHE A 50 -20.55 27.89 3.32
C PHE A 50 -20.88 26.44 2.94
N GLY A 51 -21.76 26.25 1.95
CA GLY A 51 -22.11 24.93 1.42
C GLY A 51 -20.88 24.21 0.86
N ALA A 52 -20.17 24.88 -0.06
CA ALA A 52 -18.98 24.35 -0.71
C ALA A 52 -17.81 24.09 0.25
N ALA A 53 -17.62 24.92 1.27
CA ALA A 53 -16.53 24.74 2.23
C ALA A 53 -16.75 23.53 3.15
N ILE A 54 -17.99 23.16 3.44
CA ILE A 54 -18.33 22.08 4.37
C ILE A 54 -18.72 20.79 3.63
N GLY A 55 -19.04 20.86 2.34
CA GLY A 55 -19.60 19.73 1.58
C GLY A 55 -21.04 19.41 1.98
N ALA A 56 -21.80 20.43 2.40
CA ALA A 56 -23.15 20.28 2.94
C ALA A 56 -24.11 21.32 2.35
N THR A 57 -24.21 21.34 1.01
CA THR A 57 -24.95 22.34 0.24
C THR A 57 -26.41 22.49 0.70
N PHE A 58 -27.14 21.38 0.91
CA PHE A 58 -28.53 21.43 1.36
C PHE A 58 -28.67 22.06 2.75
N THR A 59 -27.81 21.67 3.69
CA THR A 59 -27.79 22.23 5.05
C THR A 59 -27.50 23.73 5.03
N ALA A 60 -26.57 24.18 4.19
CA ALA A 60 -26.27 25.60 4.01
C ALA A 60 -27.47 26.38 3.47
N ILE A 61 -28.18 25.82 2.49
CA ILE A 61 -29.40 26.40 1.92
C ILE A 61 -30.47 26.59 3.00
N VAL A 62 -30.76 25.53 3.75
CA VAL A 62 -31.78 25.56 4.82
C VAL A 62 -31.39 26.54 5.92
N PHE A 63 -30.13 26.52 6.37
CA PHE A 63 -29.64 27.40 7.44
C PHE A 63 -29.79 28.89 7.09
N LEU A 64 -29.38 29.31 5.89
CA LEU A 64 -29.52 30.70 5.49
C LEU A 64 -30.96 31.09 5.21
N PHE A 65 -31.76 30.18 4.65
CA PHE A 65 -33.18 30.41 4.51
C PHE A 65 -33.86 30.62 5.87
N GLU A 66 -33.59 29.78 6.86
CA GLU A 66 -34.20 29.92 8.20
C GLU A 66 -33.79 31.21 8.90
N LEU A 67 -32.55 31.67 8.70
CA LEU A 67 -32.03 32.90 9.27
C LEU A 67 -32.70 34.14 8.67
N THR A 68 -33.06 34.09 7.39
CA THR A 68 -33.58 35.23 6.63
C THR A 68 -35.10 35.25 6.53
N ARG A 69 -35.73 34.06 6.47
CA ARG A 69 -37.16 33.82 6.24
C ARG A 69 -37.71 34.47 4.97
N ASP A 70 -36.85 34.73 4.00
CA ASP A 70 -37.20 35.33 2.72
C ASP A 70 -37.30 34.22 1.66
N TYR A 71 -38.49 34.09 1.07
CA TYR A 71 -38.76 33.06 0.07
C TYR A 71 -38.26 33.44 -1.32
N ASP A 72 -38.12 34.74 -1.60
CA ASP A 72 -37.75 35.23 -2.93
C ASP A 72 -36.28 34.93 -3.26
N ILE A 73 -35.44 34.77 -2.23
CA ILE A 73 -34.02 34.47 -2.38
C ILE A 73 -33.71 32.97 -2.50
N ILE A 74 -34.67 32.08 -2.24
CA ILE A 74 -34.39 30.62 -2.16
C ILE A 74 -33.88 30.08 -3.50
N LEU A 75 -34.53 30.42 -4.61
CA LEU A 75 -34.13 29.92 -5.94
C LEU A 75 -32.72 30.37 -6.35
N PRO A 76 -32.38 31.69 -6.31
CA PRO A 76 -31.02 32.15 -6.55
C PRO A 76 -29.98 31.53 -5.61
N LEU A 77 -30.34 31.38 -4.33
CA LEU A 77 -29.47 30.80 -3.32
C LEU A 77 -29.18 29.32 -3.60
N MET A 78 -30.19 28.51 -3.95
CA MET A 78 -30.00 27.10 -4.32
C MET A 78 -29.11 26.96 -5.56
N LEU A 79 -29.39 27.74 -6.61
CA LEU A 79 -28.61 27.69 -7.85
C LEU A 79 -27.14 28.02 -7.60
N ALA A 80 -26.86 29.13 -6.90
CA ALA A 80 -25.50 29.55 -6.61
C ALA A 80 -24.75 28.54 -5.73
N SER A 81 -25.43 27.99 -4.71
CA SER A 81 -24.82 26.98 -3.82
C SER A 81 -24.49 25.68 -4.56
N VAL A 82 -25.36 25.20 -5.44
CA VAL A 82 -25.10 24.00 -6.25
C VAL A 82 -23.97 24.23 -7.25
N LEU A 83 -23.94 25.40 -7.91
CA LEU A 83 -22.85 25.74 -8.82
C LEU A 83 -21.51 25.86 -8.09
N ALA A 84 -21.51 26.48 -6.90
CA ALA A 84 -20.32 26.58 -6.07
C ALA A 84 -19.84 25.20 -5.60
N GLU A 85 -20.74 24.30 -5.22
CA GLU A 85 -20.41 22.91 -4.88
C GLU A 85 -19.80 22.18 -6.07
N LEU A 86 -20.38 22.31 -7.27
CA LEU A 86 -19.86 21.67 -8.48
C LEU A 86 -18.45 22.16 -8.80
N VAL A 87 -18.23 23.48 -8.75
CA VAL A 87 -16.89 24.07 -8.96
C VAL A 87 -15.91 23.63 -7.87
N SER A 88 -16.36 23.61 -6.61
CA SER A 88 -15.55 23.15 -5.46
C SER A 88 -15.12 21.70 -5.64
N SER A 89 -16.06 20.80 -5.92
CA SER A 89 -15.81 19.37 -6.15
C SER A 89 -14.90 19.09 -7.35
N ALA A 90 -14.88 19.97 -8.36
CA ALA A 90 -14.02 19.84 -9.53
C ALA A 90 -12.59 20.38 -9.33
N LEU A 91 -12.40 21.33 -8.42
CA LEU A 91 -11.12 22.03 -8.23
C LEU A 91 -10.41 21.68 -6.91
N LEU A 92 -11.18 21.29 -5.88
CA LEU A 92 -10.70 21.00 -4.53
C LEU A 92 -10.86 19.51 -4.24
N THR A 93 -9.79 18.88 -3.75
CA THR A 93 -9.79 17.47 -3.35
C THR A 93 -10.40 17.28 -1.96
N ASP A 94 -10.28 18.27 -1.08
CA ASP A 94 -10.72 18.21 0.31
C ASP A 94 -11.61 19.41 0.66
N THR A 95 -12.57 19.19 1.56
CA THR A 95 -13.37 20.27 2.16
C THR A 95 -12.63 20.88 3.36
N LEU A 96 -13.07 22.04 3.85
CA LEU A 96 -12.50 22.70 5.03
C LEU A 96 -12.53 21.79 6.28
N MET A 97 -13.52 20.90 6.36
CA MET A 97 -13.70 19.97 7.48
C MET A 97 -12.78 18.75 7.36
N THR A 98 -12.54 18.25 6.14
CA THR A 98 -11.71 17.05 5.91
C THR A 98 -10.23 17.39 5.82
N GLU A 99 -9.85 18.59 5.36
CA GLU A 99 -8.45 18.96 5.15
C GLU A 99 -7.59 18.86 6.43
N LYS A 100 -8.15 19.15 7.61
CA LYS A 100 -7.43 18.99 8.88
C LYS A 100 -7.15 17.52 9.22
N LEU A 101 -8.01 16.61 8.80
CA LEU A 101 -7.85 15.17 8.98
C LEU A 101 -6.84 14.63 7.97
N THR A 102 -6.97 15.03 6.70
CA THR A 102 -6.02 14.69 5.64
C THR A 102 -4.59 15.15 5.98
N ARG A 103 -4.43 16.36 6.51
CA ARG A 103 -3.12 16.88 7.00
C ARG A 103 -2.54 16.10 8.18
N ARG A 104 -3.34 15.29 8.88
CA ARG A 104 -2.90 14.39 9.97
C ARG A 104 -2.61 12.97 9.48
N GLY A 105 -2.69 12.73 8.17
CA GLY A 105 -2.50 11.41 7.56
C GLY A 105 -3.74 10.52 7.61
N LEU A 106 -4.90 11.03 8.04
CA LEU A 106 -6.14 10.26 8.05
C LEU A 106 -6.78 10.34 6.66
N ASN A 107 -6.93 9.18 6.01
CA ASN A 107 -7.66 9.07 4.75
C ASN A 107 -9.15 9.21 5.01
N VAL A 108 -9.73 10.35 4.64
CA VAL A 108 -11.18 10.54 4.65
C VAL A 108 -11.71 10.06 3.30
N VAL A 109 -12.32 8.87 3.29
CA VAL A 109 -12.92 8.29 2.08
C VAL A 109 -14.10 9.17 1.66
N GLY A 110 -13.87 10.05 0.68
CA GLY A 110 -14.86 10.99 0.13
C GLY A 110 -15.60 10.46 -1.09
N ASP A 111 -15.21 9.31 -1.61
CA ASP A 111 -15.77 8.73 -2.81
C ASP A 111 -17.01 7.89 -2.49
N TYR A 112 -18.15 8.20 -3.15
CA TYR A 112 -19.26 7.25 -3.38
C TYR A 112 -18.80 6.11 -4.30
N ARG A 113 -17.65 5.49 -4.04
CA ARG A 113 -17.24 4.28 -4.72
C ARG A 113 -17.84 3.12 -3.94
N ALA A 114 -18.65 2.32 -4.62
CA ALA A 114 -19.11 1.06 -4.07
C ALA A 114 -17.86 0.27 -3.69
N ASP A 115 -17.76 -0.07 -2.41
CA ASP A 115 -16.70 -0.94 -1.95
C ASP A 115 -16.91 -2.32 -2.59
N VAL A 116 -16.01 -2.66 -3.50
CA VAL A 116 -16.10 -3.83 -4.36
C VAL A 116 -16.08 -5.11 -3.53
N LEU A 117 -15.27 -5.13 -2.47
CA LEU A 117 -15.16 -6.31 -1.62
C LEU A 117 -16.39 -6.45 -0.72
N ALA A 118 -16.94 -5.33 -0.25
CA ALA A 118 -18.19 -5.33 0.52
C ALA A 118 -19.44 -5.65 -0.32
N SER A 119 -19.39 -5.44 -1.63
CA SER A 119 -20.52 -5.67 -2.54
C SER A 119 -20.45 -6.99 -3.31
N ALA A 120 -19.26 -7.56 -3.52
CA ALA A 120 -19.08 -8.89 -4.09
C ALA A 120 -19.42 -9.99 -3.07
N ARG A 121 -20.10 -11.05 -3.52
CA ARG A 121 -20.41 -12.20 -2.66
C ARG A 121 -19.33 -13.26 -2.77
N VAL A 122 -19.14 -14.02 -1.70
CA VAL A 122 -18.29 -15.21 -1.68
C VAL A 122 -18.65 -16.18 -2.81
N SER A 123 -19.94 -16.41 -3.07
CA SER A 123 -20.42 -17.28 -4.15
C SER A 123 -19.91 -16.90 -5.54
N ASP A 124 -19.61 -15.62 -5.77
CA ASP A 124 -19.20 -15.10 -7.08
C ASP A 124 -17.72 -15.36 -7.37
N VAL A 125 -16.95 -15.69 -6.34
CA VAL A 125 -15.48 -15.72 -6.38
C VAL A 125 -14.91 -17.06 -5.90
N MET A 126 -15.66 -17.80 -5.08
CA MET A 126 -15.21 -19.09 -4.57
C MET A 126 -14.92 -20.09 -5.70
N THR A 127 -13.98 -21.01 -5.42
CA THR A 127 -13.82 -22.20 -6.24
C THR A 127 -14.83 -23.25 -5.79
N SER A 128 -15.79 -23.62 -6.65
CA SER A 128 -16.85 -24.59 -6.32
C SER A 128 -16.41 -26.05 -6.45
N GLU A 129 -15.48 -26.35 -7.36
CA GLU A 129 -14.90 -27.69 -7.48
C GLU A 129 -13.71 -27.83 -6.52
N VAL A 130 -14.00 -28.26 -5.30
CA VAL A 130 -12.99 -28.37 -4.23
C VAL A 130 -12.38 -29.76 -4.22
N ASP A 131 -11.04 -29.84 -4.30
CA ASP A 131 -10.33 -31.09 -4.02
C ASP A 131 -10.33 -31.31 -2.49
N THR A 132 -10.74 -32.50 -2.06
CA THR A 132 -11.00 -32.81 -0.64
C THR A 132 -10.35 -34.13 -0.25
N LEU A 133 -10.10 -34.30 1.04
CA LEU A 133 -9.62 -35.55 1.62
C LEU A 133 -10.76 -36.24 2.39
N PRO A 134 -11.04 -37.52 2.14
CA PRO A 134 -11.93 -38.30 3.02
C PRO A 134 -11.42 -38.32 4.47
N SER A 135 -12.32 -38.36 5.44
CA SER A 135 -11.96 -38.49 6.87
C SER A 135 -11.20 -39.77 7.23
N THR A 136 -11.27 -40.79 6.37
CA THR A 136 -10.53 -42.05 6.48
C THR A 136 -9.12 -42.01 5.88
N THR A 137 -8.73 -40.89 5.26
CA THR A 137 -7.38 -40.73 4.68
C THR A 137 -6.31 -40.79 5.77
N THR A 138 -5.20 -41.46 5.45
CA THR A 138 -4.06 -41.58 6.35
C THR A 138 -3.12 -40.37 6.22
N VAL A 139 -2.29 -40.15 7.25
CA VAL A 139 -1.27 -39.09 7.22
C VAL A 139 -0.29 -39.30 6.06
N GLY A 140 0.11 -40.55 5.78
CA GLY A 140 1.00 -40.89 4.67
C GLY A 140 0.40 -40.54 3.31
N ASP A 141 -0.84 -40.94 3.05
CA ASP A 141 -1.54 -40.60 1.79
C ASP A 141 -1.68 -39.09 1.61
N ALA A 142 -1.93 -38.36 2.70
CA ALA A 142 -2.00 -36.90 2.67
C ALA A 142 -0.64 -36.29 2.31
N LYS A 143 0.48 -36.75 2.89
CA LYS A 143 1.83 -36.30 2.52
C LYS A 143 2.11 -36.48 1.03
N ASP A 144 1.72 -37.62 0.47
CA ASP A 144 1.84 -37.88 -0.97
C ASP A 144 1.00 -36.91 -1.81
N ARG A 145 -0.23 -36.63 -1.37
CA ARG A 145 -1.12 -35.67 -2.03
C ARG A 145 -0.56 -34.24 -2.03
N PHE A 146 0.01 -33.79 -0.91
CA PHE A 146 0.65 -32.47 -0.82
C PHE A 146 1.96 -32.39 -1.62
N SER A 147 2.68 -33.50 -1.77
CA SER A 147 3.97 -33.52 -2.49
C SER A 147 3.79 -33.44 -4.01
N HIS A 148 2.70 -34.02 -4.54
CA HIS A 148 2.41 -34.05 -5.97
C HIS A 148 1.31 -33.06 -6.39
N GLY A 149 0.59 -32.46 -5.42
CA GLY A 149 -0.53 -31.58 -5.65
C GLY A 149 -0.18 -30.08 -5.59
N PRO A 150 -0.94 -29.23 -6.30
CA PRO A 150 -0.72 -27.78 -6.33
C PRO A 150 -1.28 -27.04 -5.09
N HIS A 151 -2.03 -27.73 -4.23
CA HIS A 151 -2.78 -27.09 -3.15
C HIS A 151 -1.98 -27.01 -1.84
N GLY A 152 -2.19 -25.90 -1.11
CA GLY A 152 -1.56 -25.60 0.18
C GLY A 152 -2.37 -26.08 1.39
N ALA A 153 -3.65 -26.38 1.20
CA ALA A 153 -4.54 -26.96 2.20
C ALA A 153 -5.66 -27.78 1.53
N PHE A 154 -6.25 -28.70 2.28
CA PHE A 154 -7.40 -29.49 1.85
C PHE A 154 -8.48 -29.53 2.95
N PRO A 155 -9.76 -29.39 2.59
CA PRO A 155 -10.86 -29.74 3.48
C PRO A 155 -10.96 -31.25 3.64
N VAL A 156 -11.14 -31.69 4.88
CA VAL A 156 -11.41 -33.09 5.24
C VAL A 156 -12.91 -33.29 5.37
N VAL A 157 -13.48 -34.17 4.55
CA VAL A 157 -14.93 -34.37 4.44
C VAL A 157 -15.38 -35.75 4.90
N ASP A 158 -16.59 -35.83 5.43
CA ASP A 158 -17.26 -37.11 5.69
C ASP A 158 -17.90 -37.72 4.42
N ALA A 159 -18.45 -38.92 4.55
CA ALA A 159 -19.13 -39.60 3.43
C ALA A 159 -20.39 -38.87 2.92
N ASN A 160 -20.91 -37.89 3.66
CA ASN A 160 -22.10 -37.09 3.33
C ASN A 160 -21.74 -35.71 2.75
N GLY A 161 -20.44 -35.41 2.56
CA GLY A 161 -19.96 -34.12 2.04
C GLY A 161 -19.90 -33.00 3.08
N ARG A 162 -19.93 -33.32 4.38
CA ARG A 162 -19.75 -32.34 5.47
C ARG A 162 -18.27 -32.10 5.72
N CYS A 163 -17.86 -30.84 5.82
CA CYS A 163 -16.50 -30.47 6.21
C CYS A 163 -16.32 -30.71 7.71
N LEU A 164 -15.41 -31.62 8.08
CA LEU A 164 -15.12 -31.96 9.47
C LEU A 164 -13.87 -31.26 10.00
N ALA A 165 -12.89 -31.03 9.13
CA ALA A 165 -11.61 -30.44 9.49
C ALA A 165 -10.94 -29.79 8.28
N MET A 166 -9.94 -28.95 8.53
CA MET A 166 -9.02 -28.43 7.52
C MET A 166 -7.62 -28.96 7.82
N VAL A 167 -6.88 -29.37 6.79
CA VAL A 167 -5.46 -29.72 6.92
C VAL A 167 -4.64 -28.86 5.96
N ALA A 168 -3.65 -28.16 6.51
CA ALA A 168 -2.69 -27.37 5.74
C ALA A 168 -1.34 -28.08 5.66
N ARG A 169 -0.52 -27.70 4.68
CA ARG A 169 0.82 -28.27 4.51
C ARG A 169 1.70 -28.08 5.75
N VAL A 170 1.50 -26.99 6.49
CA VAL A 170 2.22 -26.69 7.73
C VAL A 170 1.89 -27.68 8.85
N ASP A 171 0.66 -28.23 8.90
CA ASP A 171 0.27 -29.20 9.92
C ASP A 171 1.05 -30.50 9.77
N LEU A 172 1.29 -30.94 8.52
CA LEU A 172 2.10 -32.13 8.21
C LEU A 172 3.59 -31.97 8.54
N LEU A 173 4.09 -30.73 8.56
CA LEU A 173 5.49 -30.43 8.87
C LEU A 173 5.72 -30.22 10.36
N THR A 174 4.72 -29.71 11.07
CA THR A 174 4.85 -29.31 12.48
C THR A 174 4.31 -30.34 13.46
N ARG A 175 3.36 -31.18 13.05
CA ARG A 175 2.74 -32.20 13.91
C ARG A 175 3.27 -33.58 13.54
N ASP A 176 3.93 -34.22 14.49
CA ASP A 176 4.45 -35.57 14.31
C ASP A 176 3.34 -36.60 14.53
N ALA A 177 3.08 -37.40 13.49
CA ALA A 177 2.10 -38.47 13.51
C ALA A 177 2.58 -39.61 12.59
N PRO A 178 2.37 -40.88 12.98
CA PRO A 178 2.75 -42.01 12.15
C PRO A 178 1.91 -42.05 10.87
N ASP A 179 2.50 -42.54 9.79
CA ASP A 179 1.91 -42.45 8.44
C ASP A 179 0.58 -43.22 8.31
N ASP A 180 0.36 -44.24 9.14
CA ASP A 180 -0.87 -45.04 9.18
C ASP A 180 -1.98 -44.43 10.05
N ALA A 181 -1.70 -43.34 10.78
CA ALA A 181 -2.71 -42.64 11.56
C ALA A 181 -3.74 -41.93 10.66
N ALA A 182 -4.95 -41.76 11.20
CA ALA A 182 -6.00 -40.99 10.53
C ALA A 182 -5.64 -39.50 10.46
N ILE A 183 -5.96 -38.86 9.33
CA ILE A 183 -5.63 -37.45 9.07
C ILE A 183 -6.22 -36.48 10.11
N LEU A 184 -7.35 -36.86 10.72
CA LEU A 184 -8.02 -36.08 11.77
C LEU A 184 -7.16 -35.87 13.04
N VAL A 185 -6.12 -36.66 13.25
CA VAL A 185 -5.20 -36.50 14.40
C VAL A 185 -4.38 -35.21 14.27
N ILE A 186 -4.09 -34.79 13.04
CA ILE A 186 -3.28 -33.59 12.76
C ILE A 186 -4.10 -32.44 12.18
N ALA A 187 -5.26 -32.71 11.58
CA ALA A 187 -6.12 -31.69 11.01
C ALA A 187 -6.71 -30.74 12.08
N SER A 188 -6.98 -29.49 11.71
CA SER A 188 -7.71 -28.55 12.56
C SER A 188 -9.21 -28.82 12.45
N THR A 189 -9.82 -29.25 13.56
CA THR A 189 -11.27 -29.50 13.64
C THR A 189 -12.09 -28.26 13.94
N ASP A 190 -11.45 -27.18 14.38
CA ASP A 190 -12.10 -25.87 14.51
C ASP A 190 -12.06 -25.17 13.15
N VAL A 191 -13.06 -25.51 12.33
CA VAL A 191 -13.12 -25.07 10.94
C VAL A 191 -13.73 -23.67 10.88
N LEU A 192 -12.85 -22.67 10.78
CA LEU A 192 -13.24 -21.33 10.35
C LEU A 192 -13.83 -21.44 8.94
N SER A 193 -15.06 -20.99 8.77
CA SER A 193 -15.82 -21.11 7.52
C SER A 193 -16.63 -19.85 7.26
N ILE A 194 -17.10 -19.73 6.02
CA ILE A 194 -17.89 -18.59 5.57
C ILE A 194 -19.09 -19.06 4.76
N GLU A 195 -20.19 -18.31 4.77
CA GLU A 195 -21.38 -18.63 3.98
C GLU A 195 -21.24 -18.11 2.54
N PRO A 196 -21.90 -18.74 1.55
CA PRO A 196 -21.85 -18.27 0.16
C PRO A 196 -22.47 -16.88 -0.03
N THR A 197 -23.35 -16.47 0.88
CA THR A 197 -24.03 -15.16 0.85
C THR A 197 -23.23 -14.03 1.46
N ASP A 198 -22.19 -14.33 2.22
CA ASP A 198 -21.34 -13.34 2.87
C ASP A 198 -20.53 -12.55 1.85
N SER A 199 -20.02 -11.39 2.27
CA SER A 199 -19.24 -10.54 1.40
C SER A 199 -17.79 -11.04 1.29
N VAL A 200 -17.13 -10.67 0.20
CA VAL A 200 -15.69 -10.93 0.04
C VAL A 200 -14.88 -10.16 1.09
N LEU A 201 -15.40 -9.04 1.59
CA LEU A 201 -14.81 -8.29 2.71
C LEU A 201 -14.81 -9.12 4.00
N ASP A 202 -15.93 -9.76 4.35
CA ASP A 202 -16.03 -10.66 5.52
C ASP A 202 -15.00 -11.80 5.40
N ALA A 203 -14.83 -12.34 4.19
CA ALA A 203 -13.81 -13.37 3.92
C ALA A 203 -12.39 -12.84 4.13
N LEU A 204 -12.11 -11.60 3.72
CA LEU A 204 -10.81 -10.97 3.89
C LEU A 204 -10.50 -10.71 5.37
N GLU A 205 -11.45 -10.15 6.12
CA GLU A 205 -11.31 -9.88 7.56
C GLU A 205 -10.99 -11.18 8.31
N LEU A 206 -11.75 -12.25 8.06
CA LEU A 206 -11.52 -13.54 8.71
C LEU A 206 -10.17 -14.17 8.35
N ILE A 207 -9.72 -14.02 7.11
CA ILE A 207 -8.38 -14.49 6.67
C ILE A 207 -7.26 -13.74 7.39
N VAL A 208 -7.44 -12.44 7.63
CA VAL A 208 -6.45 -11.58 8.28
C VAL A 208 -6.42 -11.83 9.78
N ASP A 209 -7.57 -11.70 10.44
CA ASP A 209 -7.68 -11.75 11.89
C ASP A 209 -7.25 -13.11 12.44
N GLU A 210 -7.59 -14.18 11.74
CA GLU A 210 -7.26 -15.55 12.15
C GLU A 210 -5.97 -16.08 11.49
N GLY A 211 -5.32 -15.27 10.65
CA GLY A 211 -4.06 -15.63 9.97
C GLY A 211 -4.17 -16.82 9.01
N VAL A 212 -5.37 -17.21 8.60
CA VAL A 212 -5.60 -18.38 7.73
C VAL A 212 -5.37 -18.06 6.25
N GLY A 213 -5.12 -19.08 5.44
CA GLY A 213 -4.88 -18.91 3.99
C GLY A 213 -6.04 -19.35 3.09
N HIS A 214 -6.94 -20.16 3.64
CA HIS A 214 -8.02 -20.84 2.93
C HIS A 214 -9.24 -20.89 3.84
N LEU A 215 -10.40 -20.48 3.34
CA LEU A 215 -11.68 -20.55 4.02
C LEU A 215 -12.61 -21.50 3.26
N PRO A 216 -13.02 -22.64 3.83
CA PRO A 216 -14.10 -23.44 3.27
C PRO A 216 -15.40 -22.64 3.30
N VAL A 217 -16.11 -22.66 2.17
CA VAL A 217 -17.46 -22.11 2.05
C VAL A 217 -18.44 -23.20 2.40
N ILE A 218 -19.24 -22.97 3.45
CA ILE A 218 -20.17 -23.96 3.99
C ILE A 218 -21.60 -23.42 3.85
N ASP A 219 -22.47 -24.26 3.29
CA ASP A 219 -23.91 -23.99 3.16
C ASP A 219 -24.69 -25.15 3.79
N ASP A 220 -25.56 -24.87 4.76
CA ASP A 220 -26.30 -25.88 5.54
C ASP A 220 -25.42 -27.04 6.07
N GLY A 221 -24.19 -26.72 6.47
CA GLY A 221 -23.22 -27.69 7.01
C GLY A 221 -22.53 -28.57 5.96
N ARG A 222 -22.68 -28.26 4.67
CA ARG A 222 -21.99 -28.92 3.55
C ARG A 222 -20.94 -28.02 2.93
N LEU A 223 -19.83 -28.60 2.50
CA LEU A 223 -18.82 -27.88 1.75
C LEU A 223 -19.33 -27.60 0.34
N VAL A 224 -19.47 -26.33 -0.03
CA VAL A 224 -19.92 -25.88 -1.35
C VAL A 224 -18.86 -25.13 -2.14
N GLY A 225 -17.77 -24.74 -1.49
CA GLY A 225 -16.66 -24.08 -2.14
C GLY A 225 -15.48 -23.84 -1.22
N ILE A 226 -14.44 -23.18 -1.74
CA ILE A 226 -13.31 -22.68 -0.97
C ILE A 226 -12.90 -21.31 -1.50
N VAL A 227 -12.58 -20.38 -0.59
CA VAL A 227 -12.02 -19.07 -0.90
C VAL A 227 -10.59 -19.01 -0.39
N THR A 228 -9.68 -18.53 -1.23
CA THR A 228 -8.28 -18.29 -0.86
C THR A 228 -7.94 -16.82 -0.93
N ARG A 229 -6.78 -16.44 -0.37
CA ARG A 229 -6.22 -15.08 -0.54
C ARG A 229 -6.18 -14.66 -2.01
N SER A 230 -5.82 -15.57 -2.92
CA SER A 230 -5.73 -15.31 -4.36
C SER A 230 -7.08 -15.02 -5.01
N ASP A 231 -8.15 -15.64 -4.52
CA ASP A 231 -9.51 -15.41 -5.02
C ASP A 231 -9.99 -14.00 -4.66
N VAL A 232 -9.70 -13.54 -3.44
CA VAL A 232 -9.95 -12.15 -3.02
C VAL A 232 -9.21 -11.15 -3.92
N PHE A 233 -7.99 -11.46 -4.37
CA PHE A 233 -7.28 -10.60 -5.34
C PHE A 233 -7.95 -10.50 -6.69
N ARG A 234 -8.51 -11.60 -7.18
CA ARG A 234 -9.10 -11.65 -8.52
C ARG A 234 -10.21 -10.60 -8.67
N VAL A 235 -11.03 -10.44 -7.63
CA VAL A 235 -12.10 -9.41 -7.56
C VAL A 235 -11.54 -7.99 -7.73
N ARG A 236 -10.40 -7.70 -7.10
CA ARG A 236 -9.73 -6.40 -7.21
C ARG A 236 -9.01 -6.23 -8.55
N GLY A 237 -8.43 -7.31 -9.09
CA GLY A 237 -7.72 -7.34 -10.37
C GLY A 237 -8.61 -7.09 -11.57
N ASP A 238 -9.79 -7.69 -11.60
CA ASP A 238 -10.76 -7.51 -12.70
C ASP A 238 -11.26 -6.06 -12.80
N GLN A 239 -11.31 -5.31 -11.69
CA GLN A 239 -11.59 -3.88 -11.74
C GLN A 239 -10.45 -3.03 -12.29
N PHE A 240 -9.18 -3.37 -12.03
CA PHE A 240 -8.06 -2.66 -12.66
C PHE A 240 -8.07 -2.80 -14.18
N GLU A 241 -8.55 -3.92 -14.72
CA GLU A 241 -8.70 -4.09 -16.17
C GLU A 241 -9.90 -3.31 -16.73
N HIS A 242 -11.01 -3.20 -15.98
CA HIS A 242 -12.17 -2.41 -16.40
C HIS A 242 -12.00 -0.88 -16.19
N GLU A 243 -11.19 -0.45 -15.23
CA GLU A 243 -10.79 0.95 -15.03
C GLU A 243 -9.65 1.38 -15.96
N ARG A 244 -8.87 0.42 -16.48
CA ARG A 244 -7.93 0.66 -17.58
C ARG A 244 -8.62 0.49 -18.93
N VAL A 245 -9.37 1.53 -19.33
CA VAL A 245 -9.35 2.20 -20.65
C VAL A 245 -10.57 3.14 -20.71
N GLN A 246 -10.36 4.40 -20.36
CA GLN A 246 -10.67 5.50 -21.27
C GLN A 246 -9.46 6.43 -21.28
N PRO A 247 -8.73 6.56 -22.41
CA PRO A 247 -7.72 7.61 -22.54
C PRO A 247 -8.46 8.95 -22.53
N GLY A 248 -8.63 9.51 -21.35
CA GLY A 248 -9.07 10.89 -21.17
C GLY A 248 -8.05 11.79 -21.88
N SER A 249 -8.48 12.38 -22.98
CA SER A 249 -7.73 13.37 -23.74
C SER A 249 -7.58 14.66 -22.92
N TYR A 250 -6.59 14.69 -22.03
CA TYR A 250 -6.12 15.92 -21.41
C TYR A 250 -4.61 16.07 -21.62
N PRO A 251 -4.16 17.03 -22.45
CA PRO A 251 -2.75 17.31 -22.59
C PRO A 251 -2.24 18.00 -21.32
N VAL A 252 -1.40 17.30 -20.55
CA VAL A 252 -0.62 17.91 -19.46
C VAL A 252 0.44 18.82 -20.10
N PRO A 253 0.48 20.14 -19.84
CA PRO A 253 1.48 21.01 -20.44
C PRO A 253 2.84 20.74 -19.82
N ARG A 254 3.80 20.26 -20.62
CA ARG A 254 5.21 20.17 -20.23
C ARG A 254 5.82 21.56 -20.23
N LEU A 255 6.01 22.18 -19.06
CA LEU A 255 6.85 23.38 -18.95
C LEU A 255 8.34 23.02 -19.07
N PRO A 256 9.14 23.79 -19.85
CA PRO A 256 10.56 23.52 -20.03
C PRO A 256 11.38 24.23 -18.93
N TRP A 257 11.71 23.52 -17.85
CA TRP A 257 12.70 24.01 -16.89
C TRP A 257 14.12 23.78 -17.45
N ARG A 258 14.83 24.88 -17.76
CA ARG A 258 16.25 24.85 -18.16
C ARG A 258 17.14 24.66 -16.94
N ARG A 259 17.98 23.61 -16.95
CA ARG A 259 19.07 23.40 -15.97
C ARG A 259 20.17 24.46 -16.13
N PRO A 260 20.70 25.06 -15.05
CA PRO A 260 21.93 25.85 -15.12
C PRO A 260 23.14 24.93 -15.38
N ALA A 261 24.05 25.39 -16.24
CA ALA A 261 25.27 24.68 -16.59
C ALA A 261 26.20 24.53 -15.37
N ALA A 262 26.63 23.30 -15.09
CA ALA A 262 27.64 23.00 -14.08
C ALA A 262 29.00 23.58 -14.52
N ARG A 263 29.55 24.50 -13.71
CA ARG A 263 30.93 24.97 -13.85
C ARG A 263 31.90 23.83 -13.52
N ALA A 264 32.71 23.47 -14.51
CA ALA A 264 33.85 22.58 -14.34
C ALA A 264 34.89 23.24 -13.41
N ALA A 265 35.13 22.63 -12.24
CA ALA A 265 36.26 22.98 -11.39
C ALA A 265 37.47 22.12 -11.80
N HIS A 266 38.49 22.80 -12.29
CA HIS A 266 39.83 22.33 -12.59
C HIS A 266 40.41 21.57 -11.37
N ARG A 267 40.79 20.29 -11.54
CA ARG A 267 41.59 19.57 -10.54
C ARG A 267 43.05 19.54 -11.01
N ASP A 268 43.88 20.23 -10.23
CA ASP A 268 45.31 20.38 -10.46
C ASP A 268 46.05 19.03 -10.31
N ARG A 269 47.05 18.81 -11.16
CA ARG A 269 47.84 17.57 -11.26
C ARG A 269 48.98 17.61 -10.23
N ARG A 270 48.95 16.71 -9.25
CA ARG A 270 50.17 16.14 -8.64
C ARG A 270 49.96 14.65 -8.35
N SER A 271 50.97 13.85 -8.68
CA SER A 271 51.12 12.44 -8.33
C SER A 271 52.57 12.22 -7.92
N PRO A 272 52.93 11.11 -7.25
CA PRO A 272 52.35 10.57 -6.03
C PRO A 272 53.43 10.16 -5.00
N GLU A 273 53.07 9.98 -3.73
CA GLU A 273 53.80 9.10 -2.80
C GLU A 273 52.85 7.97 -2.34
N PRO A 274 53.36 6.76 -2.01
CA PRO A 274 52.55 5.56 -1.92
C PRO A 274 51.92 5.43 -0.53
N GLU A 275 50.78 6.08 -0.32
CA GLU A 275 49.92 5.80 0.85
C GLU A 275 49.11 4.52 0.60
N ALA A 276 48.98 3.69 1.63
CA ALA A 276 48.22 2.45 1.63
C ALA A 276 46.81 2.70 1.04
N ARG A 277 46.37 1.82 0.12
CA ARG A 277 45.07 1.96 -0.56
C ARG A 277 43.97 2.15 0.50
N PRO A 278 43.22 3.27 0.49
CA PRO A 278 42.14 3.49 1.46
C PRO A 278 41.11 2.38 1.34
N VAL A 279 40.65 1.87 2.49
CA VAL A 279 39.60 0.85 2.55
C VAL A 279 38.34 1.45 1.93
N ARG A 280 37.78 0.77 0.93
CA ARG A 280 36.54 1.21 0.28
C ARG A 280 35.33 0.67 1.02
N HIS A 281 34.33 1.51 1.24
CA HIS A 281 33.09 1.14 1.93
C HIS A 281 31.96 0.94 0.93
N TYR A 282 31.31 -0.23 1.00
CA TYR A 282 30.20 -0.58 0.12
C TYR A 282 28.94 -0.80 0.95
N LEU A 283 27.84 -0.16 0.56
CA LEU A 283 26.51 -0.44 1.12
C LEU A 283 25.81 -1.48 0.25
N ILE A 284 25.41 -2.60 0.80
CA ILE A 284 24.61 -3.61 0.10
C ILE A 284 23.18 -3.48 0.57
N ILE A 285 22.24 -3.17 -0.32
CA ILE A 285 20.81 -3.30 -0.05
C ILE A 285 20.26 -4.51 -0.77
N ALA A 286 19.75 -5.46 0.01
CA ALA A 286 19.27 -6.74 -0.50
C ALA A 286 18.26 -7.36 0.49
N ASN A 287 17.33 -8.16 0.00
CA ASN A 287 16.42 -8.94 0.84
C ASN A 287 16.41 -10.41 0.39
N GLN A 288 15.51 -10.81 -0.50
CA GLN A 288 15.39 -12.22 -0.90
C GLN A 288 16.56 -12.74 -1.75
N THR A 289 17.38 -11.84 -2.30
CA THR A 289 18.58 -12.17 -3.10
C THR A 289 19.84 -12.32 -2.26
N LEU A 290 19.72 -12.22 -0.94
CA LEU A 290 20.82 -12.34 0.00
C LEU A 290 21.50 -13.72 -0.10
N GLY A 291 22.70 -13.73 -0.67
CA GLY A 291 23.51 -14.93 -0.88
C GLY A 291 23.35 -15.62 -2.24
N GLY A 292 22.70 -14.98 -3.20
CA GLY A 292 22.73 -15.42 -4.60
C GLY A 292 24.15 -15.35 -5.21
N PRO A 293 24.46 -16.21 -6.20
CA PRO A 293 25.80 -16.29 -6.79
C PRO A 293 26.27 -14.98 -7.44
N GLU A 294 25.36 -14.15 -7.93
CA GLU A 294 25.62 -12.87 -8.58
C GLU A 294 26.06 -11.81 -7.57
N LEU A 295 25.40 -11.76 -6.41
CA LEU A 295 25.81 -10.86 -5.31
C LEU A 295 27.17 -11.28 -4.76
N VAL A 296 27.40 -12.59 -4.59
CA VAL A 296 28.71 -13.13 -4.19
C VAL A 296 29.81 -12.77 -5.21
N ALA A 297 29.53 -12.92 -6.50
CA ALA A 297 30.47 -12.57 -7.56
C ALA A 297 30.72 -11.04 -7.64
N ALA A 298 29.71 -10.22 -7.37
CA ALA A 298 29.87 -8.77 -7.26
C ALA A 298 30.79 -8.41 -6.08
N THR A 299 30.55 -8.96 -4.89
CA THR A 299 31.39 -8.75 -3.70
C THR A 299 32.83 -9.19 -3.94
N ARG A 300 33.06 -10.38 -4.51
CA ARG A 300 34.41 -10.90 -4.79
C ARG A 300 35.22 -9.98 -5.72
N ARG A 301 34.59 -9.46 -6.77
CA ARG A 301 35.24 -8.50 -7.69
C ARG A 301 35.71 -7.23 -6.97
N ARG A 302 35.00 -6.78 -5.93
CA ARG A 302 35.39 -5.60 -5.14
C ARG A 302 36.54 -5.92 -4.19
N MET A 303 36.53 -7.11 -3.58
CA MET A 303 37.62 -7.60 -2.72
C MET A 303 38.95 -7.75 -3.49
N GLU A 304 38.89 -8.18 -4.76
CA GLU A 304 40.08 -8.27 -5.63
C GLU A 304 40.68 -6.89 -5.96
N ALA A 305 39.88 -5.82 -5.96
CA ALA A 305 40.33 -4.47 -6.29
C ALA A 305 41.14 -3.81 -5.15
N GLY A 306 40.95 -4.25 -3.91
CA GLY A 306 41.68 -3.76 -2.74
C GLY A 306 40.91 -3.94 -1.43
N PRO A 307 41.44 -3.41 -0.32
CA PRO A 307 40.78 -3.49 0.99
C PRO A 307 39.37 -2.88 0.93
N CYS A 308 38.38 -3.61 1.42
CA CYS A 308 37.00 -3.17 1.39
C CYS A 308 36.20 -3.66 2.61
N HIS A 309 35.22 -2.86 3.01
CA HIS A 309 34.25 -3.16 4.06
C HIS A 309 32.84 -3.11 3.47
N PHE A 310 31.98 -4.06 3.85
CA PHE A 310 30.59 -4.16 3.37
C PHE A 310 29.59 -3.99 4.50
N HIS A 311 28.70 -3.00 4.38
CA HIS A 311 27.57 -2.83 5.29
C HIS A 311 26.29 -3.31 4.61
N VAL A 312 25.65 -4.34 5.16
CA VAL A 312 24.43 -4.94 4.58
C VAL A 312 23.19 -4.37 5.25
N VAL A 313 22.28 -3.83 4.46
CA VAL A 313 20.96 -3.36 4.90
C VAL A 313 19.90 -4.31 4.38
N VAL A 314 19.14 -4.88 5.30
CA VAL A 314 17.97 -5.73 4.98
C VAL A 314 16.71 -4.98 5.39
N PRO A 315 15.95 -4.42 4.44
CA PRO A 315 14.67 -3.81 4.75
C PRO A 315 13.74 -4.85 5.39
N ALA A 316 13.09 -4.53 6.51
CA ALA A 316 12.03 -5.31 7.14
C ALA A 316 10.74 -5.28 6.29
N THR A 317 10.89 -5.63 5.02
CA THR A 317 9.79 -5.77 4.06
C THR A 317 9.08 -7.07 4.39
N ARG A 318 7.80 -6.99 4.78
CA ARG A 318 6.85 -8.03 4.39
C ARG A 318 6.98 -8.20 2.88
N ALA A 319 6.96 -9.42 2.36
CA ALA A 319 6.82 -9.59 0.91
C ALA A 319 5.56 -8.80 0.52
N PRO A 320 5.65 -7.68 -0.23
CA PRO A 320 4.49 -6.84 -0.46
C PRO A 320 3.70 -7.49 -1.57
N ASP A 321 3.13 -8.66 -1.35
CA ASP A 321 2.15 -9.17 -2.29
C ASP A 321 0.99 -8.17 -2.37
N LEU A 322 0.23 -8.26 -3.46
CA LEU A 322 -0.96 -7.45 -3.66
C LEU A 322 -1.91 -7.57 -2.45
N PHE A 323 -1.82 -8.69 -1.73
CA PHE A 323 -2.53 -9.01 -0.49
C PHE A 323 -2.24 -8.07 0.66
N THR A 324 -0.98 -7.90 1.01
CA THR A 324 -0.63 -7.02 2.12
C THR A 324 -1.12 -5.58 1.88
N ARG A 325 -1.01 -5.07 0.64
CA ARG A 325 -1.48 -3.72 0.28
C ARG A 325 -3.01 -3.57 0.29
N VAL A 326 -3.74 -4.62 -0.07
CA VAL A 326 -5.20 -4.61 0.00
C VAL A 326 -5.65 -4.70 1.46
N ILE A 327 -4.98 -5.49 2.29
CA ILE A 327 -5.30 -5.57 3.73
C ILE A 327 -5.11 -4.21 4.40
N ASP A 328 -3.95 -3.56 4.25
CA ASP A 328 -3.66 -2.27 4.91
C ASP A 328 -4.68 -1.18 4.53
N ALA A 329 -5.29 -1.28 3.34
CA ALA A 329 -6.31 -0.34 2.88
C ALA A 329 -7.69 -0.57 3.50
N TYR A 330 -7.95 -1.76 4.05
CA TYR A 330 -9.26 -2.21 4.52
C TYR A 330 -9.32 -2.46 6.03
N VAL A 331 -8.28 -3.08 6.60
CA VAL A 331 -8.24 -3.55 8.00
C VAL A 331 -7.51 -2.55 8.91
N GLY A 332 -6.77 -1.59 8.35
CA GLY A 332 -6.07 -0.54 9.09
C GLY A 332 -4.57 -0.81 9.28
N GLU A 333 -3.89 0.04 10.07
CA GLU A 333 -2.46 -0.11 10.33
C GLU A 333 -2.15 -1.42 11.09
N PRO A 334 -1.04 -2.10 10.75
CA PRO A 334 -0.70 -3.40 11.32
C PRO A 334 -0.45 -3.35 12.83
N SER A 335 -0.69 -4.47 13.50
CA SER A 335 -0.41 -4.61 14.93
C SER A 335 1.09 -4.65 15.21
N GLU A 336 1.51 -4.22 16.42
CA GLU A 336 2.93 -4.22 16.83
C GLU A 336 3.59 -5.60 16.73
N ALA A 337 2.83 -6.68 17.01
CA ALA A 337 3.33 -8.05 16.97
C ALA A 337 3.76 -8.51 15.56
N GLU A 338 3.07 -8.05 14.52
CA GLU A 338 3.39 -8.42 13.15
C GLU A 338 4.57 -7.62 12.58
N LEU A 339 4.80 -6.40 13.09
CA LEU A 339 5.99 -5.62 12.77
C LEU A 339 7.24 -6.27 13.38
N ASP A 340 7.10 -6.82 14.59
CA ASP A 340 8.14 -7.59 15.26
C ASP A 340 8.50 -8.87 14.49
N GLU A 341 7.52 -9.60 13.96
CA GLU A 341 7.78 -10.83 13.18
C GLU A 341 8.56 -10.57 11.89
N ALA A 342 8.18 -9.54 11.13
CA ALA A 342 8.89 -9.14 9.91
C ALA A 342 10.35 -8.69 10.21
N ALA A 343 10.56 -8.02 11.34
CA ALA A 343 11.88 -7.63 11.80
C ALA A 343 12.73 -8.85 12.22
N VAL A 344 12.13 -9.86 12.86
CA VAL A 344 12.78 -11.13 13.23
C VAL A 344 13.21 -11.90 11.98
N GLU A 345 12.35 -12.01 10.97
CA GLU A 345 12.70 -12.72 9.73
C GLU A 345 13.81 -11.99 8.95
N ALA A 346 13.71 -10.66 8.83
CA ALA A 346 14.75 -9.84 8.21
C ALA A 346 16.09 -9.95 8.95
N ARG A 347 16.06 -10.02 10.29
CA ARG A 347 17.26 -10.24 11.12
C ARG A 347 17.90 -11.60 10.83
N ALA A 348 17.11 -12.66 10.77
CA ALA A 348 17.63 -14.00 10.45
C ALA A 348 18.30 -14.06 9.07
N ARG A 349 17.72 -13.38 8.06
CA ARG A 349 18.31 -13.26 6.72
C ARG A 349 19.61 -12.46 6.73
N LEU A 350 19.65 -11.35 7.46
CA LEU A 350 20.85 -10.53 7.63
C LEU A 350 21.99 -11.36 8.24
N ASP A 351 21.74 -12.03 9.37
CA ASP A 351 22.76 -12.79 10.10
C ASP A 351 23.34 -13.93 9.23
N SER A 352 22.48 -14.64 8.50
CA SER A 352 22.88 -15.66 7.52
C SER A 352 23.78 -15.09 6.41
N THR A 353 23.52 -13.86 5.96
CA THR A 353 24.28 -13.20 4.90
C THR A 353 25.64 -12.74 5.39
N ILE A 354 25.68 -12.07 6.55
CA ILE A 354 26.92 -11.64 7.18
C ILE A 354 27.83 -12.86 7.39
N GLY A 355 27.27 -13.98 7.88
CA GLY A 355 27.99 -15.25 8.00
C GLY A 355 28.60 -15.73 6.69
N ARG A 356 27.84 -15.72 5.59
CA ARG A 356 28.33 -16.10 4.26
C ARG A 356 29.41 -15.17 3.72
N LEU A 357 29.25 -13.85 3.87
CA LEU A 357 30.25 -12.86 3.45
C LEU A 357 31.57 -13.01 4.21
N ARG A 358 31.50 -13.20 5.54
CA ARG A 358 32.68 -13.45 6.37
C ARG A 358 33.35 -14.78 6.03
N GLY A 359 32.57 -15.82 5.68
CA GLY A 359 33.10 -17.10 5.18
C GLY A 359 33.88 -16.98 3.87
N LEU A 360 33.61 -15.94 3.07
CA LEU A 360 34.37 -15.59 1.87
C LEU A 360 35.62 -14.75 2.16
N GLY A 361 35.86 -14.37 3.41
CA GLY A 361 36.94 -13.48 3.83
C GLY A 361 36.61 -11.98 3.70
N ALA A 362 35.34 -11.60 3.50
CA ALA A 362 34.93 -10.21 3.47
C ALA A 362 34.79 -9.63 4.89
N ASP A 363 35.24 -8.39 5.08
CA ASP A 363 34.88 -7.61 6.27
C ASP A 363 33.46 -7.05 6.10
N ALA A 364 32.53 -7.54 6.92
CA ALA A 364 31.11 -7.23 6.76
C ALA A 364 30.36 -7.15 8.09
N ASP A 365 29.46 -6.18 8.17
CA ASP A 365 28.43 -6.01 9.20
C ASP A 365 27.10 -5.61 8.55
N GLY A 366 26.09 -5.26 9.36
CA GLY A 366 24.82 -4.82 8.79
C GLY A 366 23.71 -4.59 9.80
N GLU A 367 22.59 -4.09 9.29
CA GLU A 367 21.40 -3.76 10.07
C GLU A 367 20.10 -4.14 9.36
N VAL A 368 19.05 -4.30 10.16
CA VAL A 368 17.68 -4.42 9.65
C VAL A 368 17.12 -3.00 9.58
N GLY A 369 16.75 -2.59 8.38
CA GLY A 369 16.16 -1.28 8.11
C GLY A 369 14.63 -1.32 8.15
N ILE A 370 14.00 -0.16 8.05
CA ILE A 370 12.55 -0.06 7.89
C ILE A 370 12.08 -0.71 6.57
N ALA A 371 10.76 -0.91 6.44
CA ALA A 371 10.19 -1.63 5.30
C ALA A 371 10.43 -0.93 3.95
N ASP A 372 10.47 0.40 3.89
CA ASP A 372 10.79 1.10 2.64
C ASP A 372 12.29 0.94 2.30
N PRO A 373 12.66 0.27 1.18
CA PRO A 373 14.06 0.06 0.82
C PRO A 373 14.81 1.36 0.50
N VAL A 374 14.15 2.39 -0.04
CA VAL A 374 14.81 3.68 -0.32
C VAL A 374 15.19 4.33 1.00
N GLN A 375 14.23 4.43 1.91
CA GLN A 375 14.44 5.11 3.18
C GLN A 375 15.38 4.32 4.10
N ALA A 376 15.30 2.99 4.11
CA ALA A 376 16.26 2.14 4.82
C ALA A 376 17.71 2.37 4.34
N ALA A 377 17.93 2.51 3.03
CA ALA A 377 19.26 2.83 2.51
C ALA A 377 19.72 4.23 2.95
N ILE A 378 18.84 5.23 2.87
CA ILE A 378 19.14 6.62 3.27
C ILE A 378 19.52 6.68 4.76
N ASP A 379 18.77 6.00 5.62
CA ASP A 379 19.00 6.00 7.07
C ASP A 379 20.34 5.33 7.42
N ALA A 380 20.72 4.27 6.70
CA ALA A 380 22.01 3.60 6.85
C ALA A 380 23.17 4.48 6.37
N LEU A 381 23.00 5.17 5.23
CA LEU A 381 23.98 6.13 4.70
C LEU A 381 24.23 7.33 5.60
N GLY A 382 23.28 7.66 6.48
CA GLY A 382 23.46 8.66 7.52
C GLY A 382 24.43 8.21 8.63
N ARG A 383 24.70 6.91 8.76
CA ARG A 383 25.48 6.31 9.85
C ARG A 383 26.79 5.70 9.39
N VAL A 384 26.87 5.23 8.15
CA VAL A 384 28.01 4.50 7.60
C VAL A 384 28.58 5.22 6.37
N PRO A 385 29.91 5.41 6.27
CA PRO A 385 30.52 5.94 5.05
C PRO A 385 30.29 4.98 3.88
N CYS A 386 30.04 5.52 2.68
CA CYS A 386 29.75 4.70 1.50
C CYS A 386 30.36 5.30 0.24
N ASP A 387 31.19 4.51 -0.45
CA ASP A 387 31.80 4.84 -1.74
C ASP A 387 30.98 4.32 -2.93
N GLU A 388 30.20 3.25 -2.75
CA GLU A 388 29.34 2.65 -3.78
C GLU A 388 28.19 1.85 -3.12
N ILE A 389 26.99 1.93 -3.71
CA ILE A 389 25.82 1.16 -3.28
C ILE A 389 25.60 0.00 -4.23
N LEU A 390 25.50 -1.21 -3.70
CA LEU A 390 25.11 -2.41 -4.43
C LEU A 390 23.62 -2.69 -4.14
N VAL A 391 22.77 -2.54 -5.15
CA VAL A 391 21.34 -2.85 -5.05
C VAL A 391 21.11 -4.23 -5.63
N SER A 392 20.85 -5.23 -4.78
CA SER A 392 20.53 -6.57 -5.23
C SER A 392 19.04 -6.77 -5.34
N THR A 393 18.55 -7.15 -6.53
CA THR A 393 17.12 -7.37 -6.79
C THR A 393 16.87 -8.73 -7.41
N LEU A 394 15.65 -9.24 -7.26
CA LEU A 394 15.17 -10.37 -8.08
C LEU A 394 15.15 -10.01 -9.59
N PRO A 395 14.92 -10.98 -10.49
CA PRO A 395 14.78 -10.73 -11.91
C PRO A 395 13.61 -9.79 -12.25
N ALA A 396 13.73 -9.06 -13.37
CA ALA A 396 12.78 -8.02 -13.78
C ALA A 396 11.30 -8.48 -13.83
N GLY A 397 11.02 -9.75 -14.11
CA GLY A 397 9.65 -10.28 -14.13
C GLY A 397 8.95 -10.31 -12.77
N ILE A 398 9.71 -10.53 -11.69
CA ILE A 398 9.16 -10.76 -10.33
C ILE A 398 9.61 -9.69 -9.32
N SER A 399 10.62 -8.89 -9.64
CA SER A 399 11.18 -7.88 -8.75
C SER A 399 10.27 -6.67 -8.58
N GLN A 400 9.73 -6.49 -7.38
CA GLN A 400 8.97 -5.28 -7.03
C GLN A 400 9.85 -4.04 -6.96
N TRP A 401 11.11 -4.20 -6.54
CA TRP A 401 12.09 -3.12 -6.48
C TRP A 401 12.39 -2.55 -7.87
N LEU A 402 12.43 -3.40 -8.91
CA LEU A 402 12.55 -2.94 -10.29
C LEU A 402 11.27 -2.28 -10.81
N ARG A 403 10.08 -2.78 -10.44
CA ARG A 403 8.79 -2.14 -10.83
C ARG A 403 8.64 -0.74 -10.26
N MET A 404 9.15 -0.49 -9.05
CA MET A 404 9.17 0.84 -8.44
C MET A 404 10.39 1.67 -8.83
N ASP A 405 11.25 1.19 -9.73
CA ASP A 405 12.44 1.90 -10.20
C ASP A 405 13.47 2.22 -9.08
N LEU A 406 13.62 1.31 -8.11
CA LEU A 406 14.47 1.49 -6.93
C LEU A 406 15.91 1.96 -7.25
N PRO A 407 16.64 1.37 -8.22
CA PRO A 407 18.00 1.81 -8.53
C PRO A 407 18.09 3.29 -8.91
N HIS A 408 17.22 3.76 -9.80
CA HIS A 408 17.21 5.18 -10.21
C HIS A 408 16.73 6.11 -9.08
N GLN A 409 15.82 5.64 -8.21
CA GLN A 409 15.43 6.42 -7.03
C GLN A 409 16.61 6.64 -6.08
N LEU A 410 17.41 5.58 -5.82
CA LEU A 410 18.63 5.68 -5.01
C LEU A 410 19.70 6.55 -5.68
N GLU A 411 19.88 6.45 -7.01
CA GLU A 411 20.80 7.34 -7.75
C GLU A 411 20.44 8.83 -7.62
N ARG A 412 19.14 9.16 -7.48
CA ARG A 412 18.68 10.53 -7.27
C ARG A 412 18.81 10.98 -5.82
N ALA A 413 18.59 10.06 -4.88
CA ALA A 413 18.60 10.36 -3.45
C ALA A 413 20.03 10.49 -2.89
N VAL A 414 21.00 9.78 -3.47
CA VAL A 414 22.35 9.66 -2.92
C VAL A 414 23.42 10.14 -3.91
N LYS A 415 24.54 10.65 -3.39
CA LYS A 415 25.70 11.09 -4.20
C LYS A 415 26.65 9.94 -4.59
N ALA A 416 26.52 8.78 -3.95
CA ALA A 416 27.35 7.61 -4.24
C ALA A 416 26.85 6.89 -5.50
N PRO A 417 27.75 6.31 -6.32
CA PRO A 417 27.36 5.49 -7.46
C PRO A 417 26.55 4.28 -7.01
N VAL A 418 25.51 3.96 -7.77
CA VAL A 418 24.64 2.80 -7.55
C VAL A 418 24.92 1.76 -8.62
N THR A 419 25.22 0.53 -8.19
CA THR A 419 25.37 -0.63 -9.08
C THR A 419 24.23 -1.60 -8.80
N HIS A 420 23.44 -1.88 -9.84
CA HIS A 420 22.39 -2.89 -9.77
C HIS A 420 22.95 -4.30 -10.02
N VAL A 421 22.58 -5.26 -9.17
CA VAL A 421 22.94 -6.67 -9.27
C VAL A 421 21.66 -7.50 -9.27
N GLU A 422 21.31 -8.06 -10.41
CA GLU A 422 20.20 -9.00 -10.54
C GLU A 422 20.61 -10.38 -9.99
N GLY A 423 19.85 -10.91 -9.03
CA GLY A 423 20.01 -12.26 -8.47
C GLY A 423 18.96 -13.24 -9.03
N PRO A 424 19.07 -14.54 -8.71
CA PRO A 424 18.19 -15.56 -9.28
C PRO A 424 16.82 -15.56 -8.60
N ALA A 425 15.83 -16.23 -9.21
CA ALA A 425 14.51 -16.35 -8.60
C ALA A 425 14.55 -17.24 -7.33
N PRO A 426 13.64 -17.04 -6.36
CA PRO A 426 13.56 -17.90 -5.18
C PRO A 426 13.28 -19.36 -5.61
N GLY A 427 14.16 -20.29 -5.23
CA GLY A 427 14.05 -21.72 -5.58
C GLY A 427 14.98 -22.21 -6.69
N GLU A 428 15.79 -21.34 -7.31
CA GLU A 428 16.78 -21.70 -8.34
C GLU A 428 18.19 -21.96 -7.79
N VAL A 429 18.39 -21.98 -6.46
CA VAL A 429 19.71 -22.13 -5.81
C VAL A 429 19.74 -23.30 -4.83
#